data_AF-A0A2T5BVU1-F1
#
_entry.id   AF-A0A2T5BVU1-F1
#
_cell.length_a   1.000
_cell.length_b   1.000
_cell.length_c   1.000
_cell.angle_alpha   90.00
_cell.angle_beta   90.00
_cell.angle_gamma   90.00
#
_symmetry.space_group_name_H-M   'P 1'
#
loop_
_entity.id
_entity.type
_entity.pdbx_description
1 polymer ?
#
loop_
_entity_poly.entity_id
_entity_poly.type
_entity_poly.pdbx_seq_one_letter_code
_entity_poly.pdbx_strand_id
1 'polypeptide(L)'
;MCQRAFGAFYAPLVIVKGLQWTRGNRRLFKSSNVSQRGFCGKCGTPLSLENFDDDEVEIATGTLDNPERAPPTLQINHRYACSFTDHIGKLPEPDENTVAGNDAWNAAVISFQKS
;
A
#
# COMPACT_ATOMS: atom_id res chain seq x y z
N MET A 1 6.10 -6.23 11.50
CA MET A 1 6.57 -4.86 11.14
C MET A 1 5.69 -4.22 10.06
N CYS A 2 5.37 -4.91 8.96
CA CYS A 2 4.59 -4.34 7.85
C CYS A 2 3.23 -3.77 8.28
N GLN A 3 2.48 -4.45 9.15
CA GLN A 3 1.20 -3.94 9.66
C GLN A 3 1.31 -2.57 10.32
N ARG A 4 2.32 -2.39 11.19
CA ARG A 4 2.57 -1.10 11.86
C ARG A 4 3.05 -0.02 10.91
N ALA A 5 3.88 -0.39 9.92
CA ALA A 5 4.43 0.57 8.97
C ALA A 5 3.39 1.06 7.95
N PHE A 6 2.47 0.19 7.55
CA PHE A 6 1.40 0.54 6.61
C PHE A 6 0.13 1.04 7.30
N GLY A 7 -0.04 0.75 8.60
CA GLY A 7 -1.34 0.95 9.27
C GLY A 7 -2.44 0.05 8.69
N ALA A 8 -2.08 -1.10 8.11
CA ALA A 8 -2.99 -1.99 7.38
C ALA A 8 -2.72 -3.46 7.72
N PHE A 9 -3.64 -4.36 7.35
CA PHE A 9 -3.49 -5.80 7.63
C PHE A 9 -2.35 -6.44 6.83
N TYR A 10 -2.10 -5.92 5.62
CA TYR A 10 -1.08 -6.37 4.68
C TYR A 10 -0.38 -5.17 4.03
N ALA A 11 0.76 -5.43 3.42
CA ALA A 11 1.54 -4.47 2.64
C ALA A 11 1.78 -5.08 1.26
N PRO A 12 0.94 -4.76 0.24
CA PRO A 12 1.16 -5.24 -1.11
C PRO A 12 2.34 -4.48 -1.69
N LEU A 13 3.39 -5.22 -2.03
CA LEU A 13 4.66 -4.68 -2.47
C LEU A 13 5.07 -5.34 -3.79
N VAL A 14 5.71 -4.56 -4.66
CA VAL A 14 6.31 -5.05 -5.91
C VAL A 14 7.76 -4.58 -5.98
N ILE A 15 8.66 -5.51 -6.28
CA ILE A 15 10.07 -5.19 -6.54
C ILE A 15 10.17 -4.50 -7.89
N VAL A 16 10.82 -3.35 -7.94
CA VAL A 16 11.05 -2.59 -9.17
C VAL A 16 12.54 -2.43 -9.46
N LYS A 17 12.88 -2.32 -10.76
CA LYS A 17 14.24 -2.05 -11.24
C LYS A 17 14.23 -0.76 -12.05
N GLY A 18 15.30 0.02 -11.95
CA GLY A 18 15.42 1.30 -12.67
C GLY A 18 14.41 2.36 -12.19
N LEU A 19 14.04 2.33 -10.91
CA LEU A 19 13.10 3.29 -10.34
C LEU A 19 13.67 4.70 -10.35
N GLN A 20 12.88 5.65 -10.86
CA GLN A 20 13.19 7.07 -10.80
C GLN A 20 12.06 7.85 -10.16
N TRP A 21 12.39 8.65 -9.14
CA TRP A 21 11.46 9.60 -8.55
C TRP A 21 11.40 10.86 -9.43
N THR A 22 10.30 11.05 -10.12
CA THR A 22 10.13 12.16 -11.08
C THR A 22 9.64 13.45 -10.41
N ARG A 23 9.06 13.36 -9.20
CA ARG A 23 8.50 14.48 -8.45
C ARG A 23 8.69 14.32 -6.96
N GLY A 24 9.39 15.28 -6.36
CA GLY A 24 9.73 15.23 -4.93
C GLY A 24 10.58 14.00 -4.57
N ASN A 25 10.86 13.85 -3.28
CA ASN A 25 11.50 12.66 -2.74
C ASN A 25 10.66 12.12 -1.59
N ARG A 26 10.70 10.80 -1.42
CA ARG A 26 10.16 10.16 -0.22
C ARG A 26 10.95 10.57 1.03
N ARG A 27 10.28 10.66 2.16
CA ARG A 27 10.91 10.75 3.48
C ARG A 27 11.27 9.34 3.93
N LEU A 28 12.53 9.13 4.30
CA LEU A 28 13.03 7.83 4.72
C LEU A 28 13.01 7.70 6.24
N PHE A 29 12.63 6.52 6.70
CA PHE A 29 12.70 6.13 8.10
C PHE A 29 13.42 4.79 8.21
N LYS A 30 14.52 4.74 8.98
CA LYS A 30 15.27 3.51 9.26
C LYS A 30 14.43 2.58 10.13
N SER A 31 13.62 1.74 9.48
CA SER A 31 12.63 0.89 10.14
C SER A 31 13.23 -0.33 10.85
N SER A 32 14.46 -0.72 10.50
CA SER A 32 15.23 -1.76 11.18
C SER A 32 16.74 -1.56 10.97
N ASN A 33 17.54 -2.51 11.46
CA ASN A 33 18.97 -2.56 11.17
C ASN A 33 19.29 -2.94 9.71
N VAL A 34 18.37 -3.59 9.00
CA VAL A 34 18.59 -4.11 7.63
C VAL A 34 17.73 -3.42 6.56
N SER A 35 16.78 -2.57 6.95
CA SER A 35 15.87 -1.91 6.01
C SER A 35 15.35 -0.56 6.47
N GLN A 36 15.01 0.27 5.49
CA GLN A 36 14.30 1.54 5.65
C GLN A 36 13.00 1.56 4.86
N ARG A 37 12.13 2.50 5.21
CA ARG A 37 10.85 2.71 4.54
C ARG A 37 10.70 4.14 4.07
N GLY A 38 10.20 4.33 2.86
CA GLY A 38 9.88 5.62 2.29
C GLY A 38 8.41 5.97 2.46
N PHE A 39 8.13 7.24 2.77
CA PHE A 39 6.80 7.80 2.89
C PHE A 39 6.67 9.08 2.08
N CYS A 40 5.46 9.39 1.61
CA CYS A 40 5.19 10.71 1.04
C CYS A 40 5.41 11.78 2.10
N GLY A 41 6.31 12.73 1.85
CA GLY A 41 6.63 13.80 2.80
C GLY A 41 5.51 14.80 3.06
N LYS A 42 4.38 14.70 2.35
CA LYS A 42 3.22 15.60 2.50
C LYS A 42 2.06 14.96 3.24
N CYS A 43 1.65 13.75 2.83
CA CYS A 43 0.48 13.06 3.39
C CYS A 43 0.83 11.80 4.20
N GLY A 44 2.10 11.39 4.24
CA GLY A 44 2.54 10.23 5.00
C GLY A 44 2.24 8.87 4.37
N THR A 45 1.68 8.81 3.15
CA THR A 45 1.44 7.54 2.44
C THR A 45 2.71 6.68 2.37
N PRO A 46 2.69 5.40 2.79
CA PRO A 46 3.81 4.49 2.59
C PRO A 46 4.08 4.29 1.10
N LEU A 47 5.33 4.46 0.68
CA LEU A 47 5.76 4.38 -0.72
C LEU A 47 6.70 3.21 -0.98
N SER A 48 7.75 3.05 -0.15
CA SER A 48 8.80 2.06 -0.40
C SER A 48 9.22 1.27 0.84
N LEU A 49 9.73 0.06 0.59
CA LEU A 49 10.60 -0.71 1.48
C LEU A 49 11.92 -0.95 0.75
N GLU A 50 13.03 -0.69 1.43
CA GLU A 50 14.37 -0.75 0.86
C GLU A 50 15.27 -1.49 1.83
N ASN A 51 15.93 -2.54 1.36
CA ASN A 51 16.94 -3.24 2.13
C ASN A 51 18.29 -2.51 1.98
N PHE A 52 19.16 -2.66 2.97
CA PHE A 52 20.51 -2.07 2.92
C PHE A 52 21.54 -2.99 2.27
N ASP A 53 21.23 -4.29 2.18
CA ASP A 53 22.15 -5.32 1.71
C ASP A 53 22.01 -5.60 0.19
N ASP A 54 21.00 -5.01 -0.45
CA ASP A 54 20.75 -5.07 -1.88
C ASP A 54 20.26 -3.71 -2.42
N ASP A 55 20.25 -3.57 -3.75
CA ASP A 55 19.69 -2.39 -4.44
C ASP A 55 18.19 -2.58 -4.75
N GLU A 56 17.50 -3.55 -4.13
CA GLU A 56 16.09 -3.81 -4.39
C GLU A 56 15.21 -2.79 -3.67
N VAL A 57 14.35 -2.13 -4.46
CA VAL A 57 13.31 -1.25 -3.94
C VAL A 57 11.97 -1.92 -4.18
N GLU A 58 11.25 -2.15 -3.09
CA GLU A 58 9.87 -2.59 -3.12
C GLU A 58 8.95 -1.35 -3.05
N ILE A 59 8.00 -1.24 -3.97
CA ILE A 59 7.01 -0.17 -4.02
C ILE A 59 5.65 -0.68 -3.57
N ALA A 60 4.95 0.12 -2.76
CA ALA A 60 3.57 -0.14 -2.38
C ALA A 60 2.69 -0.16 -3.64
N THR A 61 2.22 -1.34 -4.04
CA THR A 61 1.50 -1.53 -5.31
C THR A 61 0.25 -0.65 -5.42
N GLY A 62 -0.43 -0.39 -4.31
CA GLY A 62 -1.61 0.49 -4.26
C GLY A 62 -1.31 1.97 -4.53
N THR A 63 -0.04 2.36 -4.69
CA THR A 63 0.37 3.72 -5.08
C THR A 63 0.63 3.86 -6.58
N LEU A 64 0.52 2.77 -7.34
CA LEU A 64 0.61 2.78 -8.80
C LEU A 64 -0.72 3.24 -9.42
N ASP A 65 -0.65 3.95 -10.55
CA ASP A 65 -1.85 4.36 -11.31
C ASP A 65 -2.71 3.18 -11.76
N ASN A 66 -2.07 2.03 -12.06
CA ASN A 66 -2.75 0.78 -12.38
C ASN A 66 -2.12 -0.37 -11.58
N PRO A 67 -2.63 -0.66 -10.36
CA PRO A 67 -2.09 -1.71 -9.51
C PRO A 67 -2.30 -3.12 -10.08
N GLU A 68 -3.29 -3.32 -10.98
CA GLU A 68 -3.56 -4.63 -11.59
C GLU A 68 -2.42 -5.12 -12.49
N ARG A 69 -1.51 -4.22 -12.91
CA ARG A 69 -0.31 -4.59 -13.67
C ARG A 69 0.76 -5.29 -12.83
N ALA A 70 0.64 -5.27 -11.51
CA ALA A 70 1.56 -5.88 -10.57
C ALA A 70 0.81 -6.66 -9.49
N PRO A 71 0.04 -7.70 -9.86
CA PRO A 71 -0.72 -8.46 -8.88
C PRO A 71 0.24 -9.22 -7.94
N PRO A 72 -0.03 -9.28 -6.63
CA PRO A 72 0.77 -10.06 -5.70
C PRO A 72 0.79 -11.55 -6.10
N THR A 73 1.97 -12.16 -6.16
CA THR A 73 2.14 -13.58 -6.53
C THR A 73 2.52 -14.47 -5.34
N LEU A 74 2.92 -13.88 -4.22
CA LEU A 74 3.38 -14.59 -3.04
C LEU A 74 2.97 -13.85 -1.77
N GLN A 75 2.58 -14.60 -0.74
CA GLN A 75 2.34 -14.06 0.60
C GLN A 75 3.49 -14.44 1.53
N ILE A 76 4.17 -13.43 2.05
CA ILE A 76 5.30 -13.60 2.97
C ILE A 76 4.78 -13.40 4.40
N ASN A 77 5.21 -14.26 5.33
CA ASN A 77 4.87 -14.17 6.75
C ASN A 77 3.36 -14.28 7.07
N HIS A 78 2.58 -14.93 6.19
CA HIS A 78 1.12 -15.14 6.37
C HIS A 78 0.75 -15.79 7.71
N ARG A 79 1.64 -16.64 8.25
CA ARG A 79 1.48 -17.24 9.59
C ARG A 79 1.29 -16.25 10.75
N TYR A 80 1.61 -14.97 10.56
CA TYR A 80 1.39 -13.90 11.53
C TYR A 80 0.26 -12.93 11.14
N ALA A 81 -0.50 -13.25 10.10
CA ALA A 81 -1.68 -12.48 9.73
C ALA A 81 -2.75 -12.56 10.82
N CYS A 82 -3.61 -11.54 10.90
CA CYS A 82 -4.79 -11.62 11.74
C CYS A 82 -5.72 -12.72 11.20
N SER A 83 -6.26 -13.58 12.06
CA SER A 83 -7.01 -14.76 11.64
C SER A 83 -8.20 -14.48 10.71
N PHE A 84 -8.77 -13.27 10.76
CA PHE A 84 -9.90 -12.88 9.93
C PHE A 84 -9.54 -12.47 8.50
N THR A 85 -8.25 -12.23 8.18
CA THR A 85 -7.88 -11.63 6.88
C THR A 85 -8.26 -12.50 5.69
N ASP A 86 -8.26 -13.82 5.85
CA ASP A 86 -8.58 -14.79 4.80
C ASP A 86 -10.08 -14.82 4.44
N HIS A 87 -10.90 -14.16 5.26
CA HIS A 87 -12.35 -14.13 5.13
C HIS A 87 -12.90 -12.75 4.78
N ILE A 88 -12.06 -11.71 4.72
CA ILE A 88 -12.51 -10.33 4.42
C ILE A 88 -13.27 -10.26 3.10
N GLY A 89 -12.75 -10.89 2.05
CA GLY A 89 -13.41 -10.92 0.73
C GLY A 89 -14.69 -11.75 0.66
N LYS A 90 -15.12 -12.38 1.77
CA LYS A 90 -16.36 -13.14 1.89
C LYS A 90 -17.39 -12.45 2.79
N LEU A 91 -17.06 -11.28 3.34
CA LEU A 91 -18.00 -10.49 4.13
C LEU A 91 -19.15 -10.01 3.22
N PRO A 92 -20.37 -9.89 3.76
CA PRO A 92 -21.50 -9.39 2.99
C PRO A 92 -21.24 -7.95 2.54
N GLU A 93 -21.68 -7.63 1.32
CA GLU A 93 -21.75 -6.24 0.86
C GLU A 93 -22.94 -5.52 1.49
N PRO A 94 -22.90 -4.17 1.60
CA PRO A 94 -24.04 -3.38 2.03
C PRO A 94 -25.26 -3.56 1.11
N ASP A 95 -26.45 -3.22 1.60
CA ASP A 95 -27.67 -3.22 0.78
C ASP A 95 -27.62 -2.18 -0.35
N GLU A 96 -28.52 -2.34 -1.33
CA GLU A 96 -28.59 -1.47 -2.52
C GLU A 96 -28.77 0.02 -2.18
N ASN A 97 -29.52 0.33 -1.12
CA ASN A 97 -29.72 1.72 -0.70
C ASN A 97 -28.42 2.34 -0.17
N THR A 98 -27.66 1.56 0.59
CA THR A 98 -26.36 1.96 1.13
C THR A 98 -25.34 2.11 0.01
N VAL A 99 -25.33 1.19 -0.97
CA VAL A 99 -24.47 1.27 -2.16
C VAL A 99 -24.79 2.53 -2.96
N ALA A 100 -26.06 2.79 -3.27
CA ALA A 100 -26.46 3.99 -4.01
C ALA A 100 -26.08 5.29 -3.27
N GLY A 101 -26.20 5.32 -1.94
CA GLY A 101 -25.73 6.43 -1.11
C GLY A 101 -24.21 6.62 -1.17
N ASN A 102 -23.43 5.53 -1.11
CA ASN A 102 -21.98 5.56 -1.23
C ASN A 102 -21.54 6.06 -2.61
N ASP A 103 -22.19 5.60 -3.69
CA ASP A 103 -21.89 6.04 -5.06
C ASP A 103 -22.17 7.52 -5.25
N ALA A 104 -23.30 8.01 -4.76
CA ALA A 104 -23.63 9.44 -4.78
C ALA A 104 -22.62 10.27 -4.00
N TRP A 105 -22.16 9.77 -2.84
CA TRP A 105 -21.11 10.43 -2.05
C TRP A 105 -19.77 10.43 -2.80
N ASN A 106 -19.32 9.28 -3.30
CA ASN A 106 -18.07 9.13 -4.06
C ASN A 106 -18.03 10.06 -5.28
N ALA A 107 -19.14 10.20 -6.00
CA ALA A 107 -19.24 11.11 -7.15
C ALA A 107 -19.05 12.59 -6.77
N ALA A 108 -19.31 12.96 -5.51
CA ALA A 108 -19.12 14.32 -5.00
C ALA A 108 -17.73 14.55 -4.38
N VAL A 109 -16.94 13.50 -4.14
CA VAL A 109 -15.62 13.60 -3.50
C VAL A 109 -14.60 14.19 -4.46
N ILE A 110 -13.95 15.27 -4.02
CA ILE A 110 -12.77 15.84 -4.68
C ILE A 110 -11.54 15.43 -3.87
N SER A 111 -10.73 14.53 -4.43
CA SER A 111 -9.46 14.14 -3.80
C SER A 111 -8.39 15.22 -4.02
N PHE A 112 -7.76 15.66 -2.93
CA PHE A 112 -6.58 16.52 -2.97
C PHE A 112 -5.26 15.73 -2.91
N GLN A 113 -5.34 14.40 -2.77
CA GLN A 113 -4.17 13.53 -2.95
C GLN A 113 -3.87 13.46 -4.45
N LYS A 114 -2.98 14.36 -4.90
CA LYS A 114 -2.49 14.36 -6.28
C LYS A 114 -1.52 13.19 -6.48
N SER A 115 -1.79 12.32 -7.45
CA SER A 115 -0.83 11.39 -8.06
C SER A 115 0.28 12.14 -8.80
#